data_AF-A0A3P6S9P1-F1
#
_entry.id   AF-A0A3P6S9P1-F1
#
_cell.length_a   1.000
_cell.length_b   1.000
_cell.length_c   1.000
_cell.angle_alpha   90.00
_cell.angle_beta   90.00
_cell.angle_gamma   90.00
#
_symmetry.space_group_name_H-M   'P 1'
#
loop_
_entity.id
_entity.type
_entity.pdbx_description
1 polymer ?
#
loop_
_entity_poly.entity_id
_entity_poly.type
_entity_poly.pdbx_seq_one_letter_code
_entity_poly.pdbx_strand_id
1 'polypeptide(L)'
;MTTLANHGITDYRHVVRQVTDIDFDDFDYIFGMDHRNIEHLNNLRPNVESKAIIDYLGSYDPKGVLVIPDPFYSRGMQVFEKVYQHCLRCCQAFLEKNS
;
A
#
# COMPACT_ATOMS: atom_id res chain seq x y z
N MET A 1 -9.90 -0.06 14.30
CA MET A 1 -8.86 0.94 14.68
C MET A 1 -8.03 0.50 15.89
N THR A 2 -8.18 -0.74 16.40
CA THR A 2 -7.38 -1.24 17.54
C THR A 2 -5.97 -1.65 17.15
N THR A 3 -5.76 -2.21 15.95
CA THR A 3 -4.44 -2.73 15.53
C THR A 3 -3.36 -1.64 15.51
N LEU A 4 -3.56 -0.52 14.80
CA LEU A 4 -2.55 0.56 14.74
C LEU A 4 -2.24 1.14 16.13
N ALA A 5 -3.27 1.39 16.93
CA ALA A 5 -3.12 1.90 18.29
C ALA A 5 -2.35 0.93 19.20
N ASN A 6 -2.58 -0.38 19.09
CA ASN A 6 -1.83 -1.40 19.83
C ASN A 6 -0.33 -1.42 19.48
N HIS A 7 0.04 -0.93 18.28
CA HIS A 7 1.42 -0.75 17.84
C HIS A 7 1.94 0.68 18.06
N GLY A 8 1.26 1.49 18.88
CA GLY A 8 1.69 2.84 19.24
C GLY A 8 1.49 3.90 18.14
N ILE A 9 0.83 3.54 17.03
CA ILE A 9 0.52 4.47 15.94
C ILE A 9 -0.81 5.15 16.28
N THR A 10 -0.72 6.29 16.97
CA THR A 10 -1.89 7.03 17.47
C THR A 10 -2.00 8.44 16.89
N ASP A 11 -0.89 9.00 16.40
CA ASP A 11 -0.85 10.33 15.81
C ASP A 11 -0.89 10.25 14.29
N TYR A 12 -2.08 10.04 13.74
CA TYR A 12 -2.32 10.04 12.31
C TYR A 12 -3.72 10.57 11.98
N ARG A 13 -3.90 11.08 10.77
CA ARG A 13 -5.22 11.44 10.23
C ARG A 13 -5.56 10.49 9.09
N HIS A 14 -6.58 9.66 9.27
CA HIS A 14 -7.14 8.89 8.15
C HIS A 14 -8.14 9.77 7.38
N VAL A 15 -7.92 9.89 6.07
CA VAL A 15 -8.86 10.49 5.14
C VAL A 15 -9.01 9.55 3.96
N VAL A 16 -10.24 9.17 3.65
CA VAL A 16 -10.53 8.45 2.41
C VAL A 16 -10.61 9.47 1.30
N ARG A 17 -9.82 9.27 0.25
CA ARG A 17 -9.89 10.04 -1.00
C ARG A 17 -9.76 9.10 -2.19
N GLN A 18 -10.32 9.49 -3.33
CA GLN A 18 -10.06 8.81 -4.59
C GLN A 18 -8.72 9.27 -5.16
N VAL A 19 -8.09 8.38 -5.95
CA VAL A 19 -6.89 8.70 -6.75
C VAL A 19 -7.33 9.59 -7.91
N THR A 20 -6.52 10.60 -8.23
CA THR A 20 -6.72 11.53 -9.35
C THR A 20 -5.50 11.56 -10.25
N ASP A 21 -5.66 12.10 -11.46
CA ASP A 21 -4.58 12.20 -12.45
C ASP A 21 -3.36 12.97 -11.89
N ILE A 22 -3.60 13.97 -11.04
CA ILE A 22 -2.57 14.79 -10.39
C ILE A 22 -1.65 13.95 -9.50
N ASP A 23 -2.17 12.87 -8.89
CA ASP A 23 -1.36 12.01 -8.03
C ASP A 23 -0.19 11.38 -8.79
N PHE A 24 -0.36 11.08 -10.08
CA PHE A 24 0.68 10.46 -10.90
C PHE A 24 1.83 11.41 -11.25
N ASP A 25 1.64 12.72 -11.05
CA ASP A 25 2.66 13.74 -11.24
C ASP A 25 3.24 14.22 -9.91
N ASP A 26 2.46 14.22 -8.83
CA ASP A 26 2.90 14.66 -7.50
C ASP A 26 3.81 13.61 -6.80
N PHE A 27 3.50 12.33 -6.94
CA PHE A 27 4.22 11.25 -6.24
C PHE A 27 5.30 10.58 -7.10
N ASP A 28 6.38 10.15 -6.47
CA ASP A 28 7.42 9.33 -7.13
C ASP A 28 7.02 7.85 -7.21
N TYR A 29 6.25 7.37 -6.22
CA TYR A 29 5.76 6.00 -6.14
C TYR A 29 4.29 5.97 -5.73
N ILE A 30 3.50 5.13 -6.41
CA ILE A 30 2.13 4.80 -6.01
C ILE A 30 2.05 3.28 -5.88
N PHE A 31 1.81 2.81 -4.65
CA PHE A 31 1.74 1.38 -4.38
C PHE A 31 0.32 0.84 -4.39
N GLY A 32 0.10 -0.22 -5.17
CA GLY A 32 -1.10 -1.06 -5.10
C GLY A 32 -0.93 -2.20 -4.09
N MET A 33 -2.02 -2.57 -3.40
CA MET A 33 -2.00 -3.66 -2.42
C MET A 33 -2.30 -5.01 -3.06
N ASP A 34 -3.17 -5.04 -4.07
CA ASP A 34 -3.57 -6.22 -4.82
C ASP A 34 -3.56 -5.97 -6.35
N HIS A 35 -3.84 -7.02 -7.12
CA HIS A 35 -3.89 -6.94 -8.58
C HIS A 35 -4.95 -5.95 -9.10
N ARG A 36 -6.08 -5.83 -8.42
CA ARG A 36 -7.16 -4.92 -8.84
C ARG A 36 -6.77 -3.46 -8.63
N ASN A 37 -6.05 -3.16 -7.55
CA ASN A 37 -5.48 -1.84 -7.35
C ASN A 37 -4.51 -1.48 -8.47
N ILE A 38 -3.60 -2.39 -8.82
CA ILE A 38 -2.62 -2.16 -9.89
C ILE A 38 -3.30 -1.99 -11.24
N GLU A 39 -4.26 -2.85 -11.58
CA GLU A 39 -5.04 -2.71 -12.81
C GLU A 39 -5.76 -1.36 -12.88
N HIS A 40 -6.44 -0.97 -11.78
CA HIS A 40 -7.15 0.30 -11.73
C HIS A 40 -6.21 1.50 -11.83
N LEU A 41 -5.07 1.49 -11.13
CA LEU A 41 -4.07 2.54 -11.21
C LEU A 41 -3.50 2.67 -12.63
N ASN A 42 -3.22 1.56 -13.32
CA ASN A 42 -2.75 1.61 -14.70
C ASN A 42 -3.82 2.11 -15.67
N ASN A 43 -5.10 1.80 -15.44
CA ASN A 43 -6.21 2.31 -16.25
C ASN A 43 -6.49 3.79 -16.02
N LEU A 44 -6.25 4.29 -14.80
CA LEU A 44 -6.39 5.72 -14.46
C LEU A 44 -5.20 6.55 -14.92
N ARG A 45 -4.03 5.94 -15.06
CA ARG A 45 -2.80 6.64 -15.42
C ARG A 45 -2.99 7.38 -16.76
N PRO A 46 -2.87 8.71 -16.80
CA PRO A 46 -3.20 9.48 -18.01
C PRO A 46 -2.18 9.29 -19.14
N ASN A 47 -0.92 9.00 -18.81
CA ASN A 47 0.14 8.74 -19.77
C ASN A 47 1.21 7.79 -19.21
N VAL A 48 1.90 7.06 -20.08
CA VAL A 48 2.94 6.07 -19.70
C VAL A 48 4.23 6.74 -19.19
N GLU A 49 4.38 8.05 -19.41
CA GLU A 49 5.56 8.84 -19.01
C GLU A 49 5.38 9.57 -17.67
N SER A 50 4.27 9.33 -16.95
CA SER A 50 4.00 10.05 -15.70
C SER A 50 5.08 9.75 -14.67
N LYS A 51 5.35 10.74 -13.82
CA LYS A 51 6.44 10.68 -12.84
C LYS A 51 6.36 9.45 -11.93
N ALA A 52 5.15 9.12 -11.46
CA ALA A 52 4.92 8.06 -10.51
C ALA A 52 5.23 6.66 -11.08
N ILE A 53 6.04 5.90 -10.35
CA ILE A 53 6.21 4.46 -10.54
C ILE A 53 5.05 3.74 -9.84
N ILE A 54 4.27 2.98 -10.61
CA ILE A 54 3.21 2.12 -10.09
C ILE A 54 3.81 0.74 -9.81
N ASP A 55 3.76 0.28 -8.55
CA ASP A 55 4.30 -1.02 -8.14
C ASP A 55 3.46 -1.64 -7.01
N TYR A 56 3.66 -2.91 -6.72
CA TYR A 56 3.03 -3.58 -5.58
C TYR A 56 3.79 -3.23 -4.30
N LEU A 57 3.11 -2.90 -3.21
CA LEU A 57 3.81 -2.78 -1.92
C LEU A 57 4.43 -4.13 -1.51
N GLY A 58 3.75 -5.24 -1.81
CA GLY A 58 4.26 -6.58 -1.52
C GLY A 58 5.43 -7.03 -2.38
N SER A 59 5.84 -6.28 -3.42
CA SER A 59 7.08 -6.61 -4.17
C SER A 59 8.33 -6.45 -3.30
N TYR A 60 8.23 -5.64 -2.23
CA TYR A 60 9.27 -5.44 -1.23
C TYR A 60 9.17 -6.40 -0.05
N ASP A 61 8.26 -7.38 -0.06
CA ASP A 61 8.20 -8.38 1.00
C ASP A 61 9.43 -9.32 0.94
N PRO A 62 10.28 -9.38 2.00
CA PRO A 62 11.39 -10.34 2.04
C PRO A 62 10.96 -11.82 1.96
N LYS A 63 9.69 -12.11 2.25
CA LYS A 63 9.09 -13.45 2.16
C LYS A 63 8.50 -13.74 0.77
N GLY A 64 8.52 -12.77 -0.15
CA GLY A 64 8.04 -12.93 -1.52
C GLY A 64 6.51 -12.95 -1.67
N VAL A 65 5.74 -12.47 -0.68
CA VAL A 65 4.29 -12.41 -0.78
C VAL A 65 3.87 -11.07 -1.40
N LEU A 66 3.49 -11.13 -2.67
CA LEU A 66 3.18 -9.96 -3.49
C LEU A 66 1.86 -9.26 -3.12
N VAL A 67 0.81 -10.02 -2.84
CA VAL A 67 -0.54 -9.50 -2.62
C VAL A 67 -0.80 -9.31 -1.13
N ILE A 68 -1.19 -8.09 -0.74
CA ILE A 68 -1.64 -7.76 0.60
C ILE A 68 -3.18 -7.85 0.60
N PRO A 69 -3.77 -8.83 1.29
CA PRO A 69 -5.22 -9.07 1.21
C PRO A 69 -5.99 -7.98 1.96
N ASP A 70 -7.17 -7.65 1.43
CA ASP A 70 -8.09 -6.73 2.11
C ASP A 70 -8.64 -7.39 3.41
N PRO A 71 -8.36 -6.80 4.59
CA PRO A 71 -8.76 -7.37 5.87
C PRO A 71 -10.28 -7.31 6.10
N PHE A 72 -11.02 -6.41 5.44
CA PHE A 72 -12.46 -6.25 5.66
C PHE A 72 -13.29 -7.41 5.10
N TYR A 73 -12.80 -8.09 4.05
CA TYR A 73 -13.47 -9.24 3.46
C TYR A 73 -13.13 -10.57 4.18
N SER A 74 -12.21 -10.53 5.15
CA SER A 74 -11.76 -11.69 5.90
C SER A 74 -12.31 -11.64 7.33
N ARG A 75 -13.00 -12.69 7.78
CA ARG A 75 -13.60 -12.70 9.14
C ARG A 75 -12.51 -12.75 10.22
N GLY A 76 -12.47 -11.71 11.07
CA GLY A 76 -11.77 -11.70 12.36
C GLY A 76 -10.64 -10.67 12.49
N MET A 77 -10.49 -10.12 13.70
CA MET A 77 -9.47 -9.10 14.00
C MET A 77 -8.03 -9.57 13.77
N GLN A 78 -7.77 -10.88 13.79
CA GLN A 78 -6.44 -11.44 13.53
C GLN A 78 -5.92 -11.12 12.12
N VAL A 79 -6.81 -10.88 11.16
CA VAL A 79 -6.40 -10.57 9.78
C VAL A 79 -5.80 -9.17 9.70
N PHE A 80 -6.34 -8.21 10.45
CA PHE A 80 -5.78 -6.85 10.52
C PHE A 80 -4.35 -6.85 11.05
N GLU A 81 -4.05 -7.68 12.05
CA GLU A 81 -2.69 -7.85 12.56
C GLU A 81 -1.76 -8.43 11.49
N LYS A 82 -2.21 -9.46 10.76
CA LYS A 82 -1.42 -10.05 9.67
C LYS A 82 -1.11 -9.05 8.57
N VAL A 83 -2.11 -8.27 8.14
CA VAL A 83 -1.96 -7.21 7.13
C VAL A 83 -1.04 -6.12 7.63
N TYR A 84 -1.18 -5.67 8.89
CA TYR A 84 -0.28 -4.69 9.49
C TYR A 84 1.19 -5.16 9.44
N GLN A 85 1.46 -6.39 9.91
CA GLN A 85 2.80 -6.95 9.89
C GLN A 85 3.36 -7.08 8.46
N HIS A 86 2.48 -7.36 7.49
CA HIS A 86 2.84 -7.44 6.08
C HIS A 86 3.21 -6.07 5.52
N CYS A 87 2.39 -5.05 5.74
CA CYS A 87 2.73 -3.69 5.33
C CYS A 87 4.03 -3.21 6.00
N LEU A 88 4.20 -3.45 7.30
CA LEU A 88 5.37 -2.99 8.05
C LEU A 88 6.67 -3.54 7.47
N ARG A 89 6.75 -4.84 7.20
CA ARG A 89 7.98 -5.45 6.65
C ARG A 89 8.27 -4.96 5.22
N CYS A 90 7.24 -4.75 4.40
CA CYS A 90 7.41 -4.24 3.05
C CYS A 90 7.92 -2.79 3.08
N CYS A 91 7.33 -1.95 3.94
CA CYS A 91 7.79 -0.57 4.11
C CYS A 91 9.23 -0.49 4.60
N GLN A 92 9.62 -1.33 5.56
CA GLN A 92 11.00 -1.40 6.05
C GLN A 92 11.98 -1.77 4.92
N ALA A 93 11.70 -2.85 4.19
CA ALA A 93 12.54 -3.29 3.08
C ALA A 93 12.61 -2.27 1.93
N PHE A 94 11.49 -1.61 1.62
CA PHE A 94 11.46 -0.52 0.64
C PHE A 94 12.36 0.64 1.08
N LEU A 95 12.22 1.08 2.34
CA LEU A 95 13.03 2.18 2.86
C LEU A 95 14.51 1.81 2.85
N GLU A 96 14.90 0.63 3.34
CA GLU A 96 16.30 0.18 3.34
C GLU A 96 16.93 0.16 1.94
N LYS A 97 16.15 -0.21 0.91
CA LYS A 97 16.61 -0.23 -0.49
C LYS A 97 16.78 1.17 -1.10
N ASN A 98 16.08 2.17 -0.58
CA ASN A 98 16.04 3.54 -1.12
C ASN A 98 16.56 4.59 -0.13
N SER A 99 17.23 4.17 0.95
CA SER A 99 17.90 5.02 1.95
C SER A 99 19.29 5.46 1.49
#